data_AF-A0A7M5VAH3-F1
#
_entry.id   AF-A0A7M5VAH3-F1
#
_cell.length_a   1.000
_cell.length_b   1.000
_cell.length_c   1.000
_cell.angle_alpha   90.00
_cell.angle_beta   90.00
_cell.angle_gamma   90.00
#
_symmetry.space_group_name_H-M   'P 1'
#
loop_
_entity.id
_entity.type
_entity.pdbx_description
1 polymer ?
#
loop_
_entity_poly.entity_id
_entity_poly.type
_entity_poly.pdbx_seq_one_letter_code
_entity_poly.pdbx_strand_id
1 'polypeptide(L)'
;MEGRKRSSVHYISFHNRSSASEHEILMAQRKKRGKDVYLAEEILAEKKIGKTSYYLVKWAGWGTQDSTWEPRENLLDERLLQLWETPVVDLRQVEFFVERLLTCFEASLKERLKSVKQLDFPVAIFRYLFNGRGEDLARGSKLLQKHDFDPQWFPKNWHSSLINKRGTRRDIVFPVTIRCFLSKSPKLFQTSNSGEVEDKKQRLTQRISVTIFKDTVNF
;
A
#
# COMPACT_ATOMS: atom_id res chain seq x y z
N MET A 1 -44.16 8.45 12.50
CA MET A 1 -43.14 8.46 13.57
C MET A 1 -41.94 7.69 13.07
N GLU A 2 -40.80 8.38 13.04
CA GLU A 2 -39.48 7.94 12.62
C GLU A 2 -38.96 6.71 13.40
N GLY A 3 -38.11 5.90 12.77
CA GLY A 3 -37.40 4.81 13.44
C GLY A 3 -36.39 4.05 12.58
N ARG A 4 -35.34 4.74 12.09
CA ARG A 4 -34.03 4.23 11.60
C ARG A 4 -33.48 3.11 12.53
N LYS A 5 -32.64 2.13 12.17
CA LYS A 5 -31.50 2.02 11.22
C LYS A 5 -30.99 0.57 11.33
N ARG A 6 -30.52 -0.03 10.23
CA ARG A 6 -29.21 -0.73 10.12
C ARG A 6 -29.05 -1.30 8.71
N SER A 7 -28.52 -0.48 7.81
CA SER A 7 -27.97 -0.93 6.53
C SER A 7 -26.56 -1.47 6.78
N SER A 8 -26.45 -2.79 6.95
CA SER A 8 -25.20 -3.53 6.82
C SER A 8 -24.88 -3.62 5.33
N VAL A 9 -23.98 -2.77 4.85
CA VAL A 9 -23.41 -2.97 3.51
C VAL A 9 -22.25 -3.94 3.67
N HIS A 10 -22.56 -5.21 3.37
CA HIS A 10 -21.60 -6.30 3.28
C HIS A 10 -20.52 -5.95 2.25
N TYR A 11 -19.27 -5.94 2.69
CA TYR A 11 -18.11 -5.84 1.81
C TYR A 11 -18.11 -7.05 0.89
N ILE A 12 -18.12 -6.76 -0.41
CA ILE A 12 -18.23 -7.73 -1.48
C ILE A 12 -16.98 -8.62 -1.47
N SER A 13 -17.18 -9.88 -1.06
CA SER A 13 -16.34 -10.99 -1.50
C SER A 13 -16.55 -11.14 -3.01
N PHE A 14 -15.55 -10.84 -3.83
CA PHE A 14 -15.46 -11.46 -5.14
C PHE A 14 -14.12 -12.11 -5.36
N HIS A 15 -14.23 -13.42 -5.50
CA HIS A 15 -13.20 -14.30 -6.01
C HIS A 15 -12.82 -13.88 -7.42
N ASN A 16 -11.50 -13.90 -7.61
CA ASN A 16 -10.73 -13.78 -8.82
C ASN A 16 -11.29 -14.62 -10.00
N ARG A 17 -11.93 -13.96 -10.97
CA ARG A 17 -11.99 -14.41 -12.38
C ARG A 17 -11.80 -13.18 -13.27
N SER A 18 -10.88 -13.29 -14.23
CA SER A 18 -10.41 -12.22 -15.12
C SER A 18 -11.56 -11.48 -15.82
N SER A 19 -11.89 -10.27 -15.34
CA SER A 19 -12.97 -9.39 -15.84
C SER A 19 -12.61 -8.58 -17.09
N ALA A 20 -11.36 -8.69 -17.57
CA ALA A 20 -10.85 -7.86 -18.65
C ALA A 20 -11.64 -8.01 -19.96
N SER A 21 -12.06 -9.23 -20.31
CA SER A 21 -12.70 -9.52 -21.60
C SER A 21 -14.17 -9.09 -21.69
N GLU A 22 -14.95 -9.21 -20.62
CA GLU A 22 -16.38 -8.81 -20.62
C GLU A 22 -16.52 -7.28 -20.57
N HIS A 23 -15.58 -6.61 -19.90
CA HIS A 23 -15.59 -5.16 -19.73
C HIS A 23 -15.22 -4.40 -21.01
N GLU A 24 -14.29 -4.93 -21.81
CA GLU A 24 -13.94 -4.37 -23.14
C GLU A 24 -15.17 -4.33 -24.07
N ILE A 25 -16.02 -5.36 -24.00
CA ILE A 25 -17.26 -5.46 -24.79
C ILE A 25 -18.30 -4.41 -24.35
N LEU A 26 -18.46 -4.20 -23.03
CA LEU A 26 -19.36 -3.19 -22.46
C LEU A 26 -18.93 -1.75 -22.78
N MET A 27 -17.61 -1.49 -22.77
CA MET A 27 -17.07 -0.15 -23.05
C MET A 27 -17.09 0.21 -24.53
N ALA A 28 -16.91 -0.77 -25.43
CA ALA A 28 -17.03 -0.54 -26.88
C ALA A 28 -18.44 -0.04 -27.28
N GLN A 29 -19.49 -0.46 -26.57
CA GLN A 29 -20.86 -0.01 -26.81
C GLN A 29 -21.15 1.43 -26.36
N ARG A 30 -20.37 1.99 -25.43
CA ARG A 30 -20.57 3.34 -24.88
C ARG A 30 -19.87 4.46 -25.65
N LYS A 31 -19.09 4.14 -26.69
CA LYS A 31 -18.25 5.08 -27.44
C LYS A 31 -19.06 6.05 -28.31
N LYS A 32 -19.73 7.02 -27.70
CA LYS A 32 -20.27 8.23 -28.35
C LYS A 32 -20.12 9.47 -27.46
N ARG A 33 -19.07 10.26 -27.78
CA ARG A 33 -18.87 11.72 -27.55
C ARG A 33 -19.30 12.27 -26.16
N GLY A 34 -18.36 12.26 -25.21
CA GLY A 34 -18.41 13.00 -23.93
C GLY A 34 -17.14 12.78 -23.11
N LYS A 35 -16.90 13.59 -22.06
CA LYS A 35 -15.91 13.25 -21.02
C LYS A 35 -16.46 12.04 -20.26
N ASP A 36 -15.83 10.87 -20.41
CA ASP A 36 -16.31 9.64 -19.80
C ASP A 36 -16.07 9.63 -18.28
N VAL A 37 -17.06 9.16 -17.52
CA VAL A 37 -16.99 9.02 -16.06
C VAL A 37 -16.86 7.54 -15.72
N TYR A 38 -15.86 7.20 -14.90
CA TYR A 38 -15.55 5.84 -14.48
C TYR A 38 -15.60 5.72 -12.96
N LEU A 39 -15.94 4.52 -12.46
CA LEU A 39 -15.90 4.24 -11.03
C LEU A 39 -14.44 4.06 -10.57
N ALA A 40 -14.03 4.85 -9.58
CA ALA A 40 -12.75 4.71 -8.90
C ALA A 40 -12.88 3.80 -7.68
N GLU A 41 -11.91 2.91 -7.49
CA GLU A 41 -11.84 1.93 -6.40
C GLU A 41 -10.93 2.41 -5.26
N GLU A 42 -9.73 2.88 -5.59
CA GLU A 42 -8.69 3.25 -4.61
C GLU A 42 -7.77 4.33 -5.19
N ILE A 43 -7.22 5.19 -4.33
CA ILE A 43 -6.05 6.02 -4.69
C ILE A 43 -4.79 5.27 -4.24
N LEU A 44 -3.89 5.03 -5.18
CA LEU A 44 -2.66 4.26 -4.96
C LEU A 44 -1.44 5.14 -4.61
N ALA A 45 -1.45 6.40 -5.06
CA ALA A 45 -0.36 7.35 -4.85
C ALA A 45 -0.83 8.79 -5.06
N GLU A 46 -0.10 9.73 -4.47
CA GLU A 46 -0.25 11.17 -4.71
C GLU A 46 1.09 11.77 -5.15
N LYS A 47 1.04 12.77 -6.02
CA LYS A 47 2.17 13.65 -6.32
C LYS A 47 1.68 15.08 -6.51
N LYS A 48 2.54 16.05 -6.21
CA LYS A 48 2.27 17.48 -6.49
C LYS A 48 3.17 17.95 -7.63
N ILE A 49 2.57 18.64 -8.59
CA ILE A 49 3.27 19.32 -9.69
C ILE A 49 2.82 20.78 -9.65
N GLY A 50 3.72 21.67 -9.24
CA GLY A 50 3.38 23.06 -8.94
C GLY A 50 2.34 23.15 -7.81
N LYS A 51 1.20 23.81 -8.07
CA LYS A 51 0.09 23.95 -7.12
C LYS A 51 -0.95 22.82 -7.22
N THR A 52 -0.79 21.91 -8.18
CA THR A 52 -1.79 20.89 -8.51
C THR A 52 -1.41 19.53 -7.93
N SER A 53 -2.32 18.93 -7.16
CA SER A 53 -2.23 17.53 -6.73
C SER A 53 -2.75 16.61 -7.83
N TYR A 54 -2.02 15.52 -8.06
CA TYR A 54 -2.39 14.41 -8.92
C TYR A 54 -2.45 13.13 -8.10
N TYR A 55 -3.41 12.29 -8.41
CA TYR A 55 -3.67 11.03 -7.72
C TYR A 55 -3.63 9.88 -8.72
N LEU A 56 -2.92 8.80 -8.39
CA LEU A 56 -2.92 7.60 -9.20
C LEU A 56 -4.13 6.75 -8.83
N VAL A 57 -5.12 6.69 -9.72
CA VAL A 57 -6.42 6.07 -9.45
C VAL A 57 -6.43 4.61 -9.91
N LYS A 58 -6.85 3.71 -9.03
CA LYS A 58 -7.25 2.35 -9.36
C LYS A 58 -8.72 2.37 -9.80
N TRP A 59 -8.98 1.98 -11.05
CA TRP A 59 -10.33 1.95 -11.60
C TRP A 59 -11.03 0.65 -11.27
N ALA A 60 -12.30 0.72 -10.88
CA ALA A 60 -13.10 -0.45 -10.55
C ALA A 60 -13.25 -1.35 -11.78
N GLY A 61 -13.02 -2.65 -11.60
CA GLY A 61 -13.10 -3.64 -12.67
C GLY A 61 -11.84 -3.74 -13.56
N TRP A 62 -10.84 -2.87 -13.34
CA TRP A 62 -9.58 -2.86 -14.09
C TRP A 62 -8.38 -3.29 -13.23
N GLY A 63 -7.31 -3.74 -13.87
CA GLY A 63 -6.08 -4.13 -13.18
C GLY A 63 -5.28 -2.91 -12.70
N THR A 64 -4.34 -3.09 -11.76
CA THR A 64 -3.51 -1.95 -11.28
C THR A 64 -2.56 -1.44 -12.37
N GLN A 65 -2.34 -2.23 -13.41
CA GLN A 65 -1.63 -1.80 -14.62
C GLN A 65 -2.38 -0.72 -15.41
N ASP A 66 -3.69 -0.60 -15.22
CA ASP A 66 -4.56 0.35 -15.94
C ASP A 66 -4.79 1.65 -15.16
N SER A 67 -4.17 1.79 -14.00
CA SER A 67 -4.25 3.01 -13.19
C SER A 67 -3.66 4.23 -13.89
N THR A 68 -4.33 5.38 -13.77
CA THR A 68 -3.94 6.65 -14.41
C THR A 68 -3.79 7.77 -13.38
N TRP A 69 -2.91 8.73 -13.67
CA TRP A 69 -2.74 9.92 -12.85
C TRP A 69 -3.80 10.95 -13.19
N GLU A 70 -4.73 11.17 -12.26
CA GLU A 70 -5.82 12.12 -12.40
C GLU A 70 -5.55 13.38 -11.57
N PRO A 71 -5.75 14.59 -12.11
CA PRO A 71 -5.75 15.80 -11.29
C PRO A 71 -6.88 15.75 -10.26
N ARG A 72 -6.71 16.47 -9.15
CA ARG A 72 -7.74 16.60 -8.09
C ARG A 72 -9.15 16.88 -8.62
N GLU A 73 -9.27 17.71 -9.66
CA GLU A 73 -10.53 18.13 -10.27
C GLU A 73 -11.29 16.97 -10.95
N ASN A 74 -10.60 15.91 -11.35
CA ASN A 74 -11.22 14.72 -11.95
C ASN A 74 -11.81 13.76 -10.91
N LEU A 75 -11.48 13.93 -9.62
CA LEU A 75 -12.00 13.09 -8.54
C LEU A 75 -13.34 13.65 -8.04
N LEU A 76 -14.43 13.17 -8.65
CA LEU A 76 -15.79 13.63 -8.36
C LEU A 76 -16.35 13.09 -7.03
N ASP A 77 -15.83 11.96 -6.54
CA ASP A 77 -16.23 11.37 -5.26
C ASP A 77 -15.27 11.78 -4.14
N GLU A 78 -15.69 12.76 -3.34
CA GLU A 78 -14.92 13.25 -2.19
C GLU A 78 -14.62 12.15 -1.16
N ARG A 79 -15.42 11.07 -1.10
CA ARG A 79 -15.15 9.96 -0.19
C ARG A 79 -13.84 9.25 -0.54
N LEU A 80 -13.45 9.23 -1.82
CA LEU A 80 -12.18 8.63 -2.24
C LEU A 80 -10.99 9.38 -1.66
N LEU A 81 -11.08 10.72 -1.62
CA LEU A 81 -10.06 11.57 -1.00
C LEU A 81 -10.07 11.50 0.52
N GLN A 82 -11.26 11.40 1.13
CA GLN A 82 -11.38 11.15 2.57
C GLN A 82 -10.73 9.81 2.95
N LEU A 83 -10.97 8.75 2.18
CA LEU A 83 -10.34 7.44 2.39
C LEU A 83 -8.83 7.47 2.12
N TRP A 84 -8.37 8.30 1.18
CA TRP A 84 -6.94 8.53 1.00
C TRP A 84 -6.34 9.14 2.26
N GLU A 85 -6.94 10.20 2.82
CA GLU A 85 -6.40 10.87 4.00
C GLU A 85 -6.58 10.09 5.31
N THR A 86 -7.74 9.47 5.49
CA THR A 86 -8.10 8.71 6.69
C THR A 86 -8.74 7.38 6.26
N PRO A 87 -7.92 6.35 5.99
CA PRO A 87 -8.43 5.07 5.51
C PRO A 87 -9.34 4.38 6.52
N VAL A 88 -10.47 3.84 6.05
CA VAL A 88 -11.27 2.86 6.78
C VAL A 88 -10.73 1.47 6.42
N VAL A 89 -10.29 0.72 7.42
CA VAL A 89 -9.61 -0.57 7.23
C VAL A 89 -10.28 -1.69 8.03
N ASP A 90 -10.22 -2.91 7.51
CA ASP A 90 -10.54 -4.11 8.29
C ASP A 90 -9.40 -4.38 9.28
N LEU A 91 -9.69 -4.41 10.58
CA LEU A 91 -8.69 -4.65 11.63
C LEU A 91 -7.95 -5.98 11.45
N ARG A 92 -8.58 -6.99 10.85
CA ARG A 92 -7.93 -8.27 10.52
C ARG A 92 -6.85 -8.10 9.46
N GLN A 93 -7.05 -7.19 8.51
CA GLN A 93 -6.03 -6.85 7.52
C GLN A 93 -4.89 -6.07 8.17
N VAL A 94 -5.21 -5.14 9.08
CA VAL A 94 -4.18 -4.42 9.84
C VAL A 94 -3.31 -5.39 10.62
N GLU A 95 -3.91 -6.27 11.41
CA GLU A 95 -3.21 -7.32 12.16
C GLU A 95 -2.33 -8.17 11.25
N PHE A 96 -2.88 -8.69 10.16
CA PHE A 96 -2.12 -9.49 9.18
C PHE A 96 -0.88 -8.78 8.64
N PHE A 97 -0.99 -7.50 8.26
CA PHE A 97 0.14 -6.75 7.72
C PHE A 97 1.12 -6.28 8.80
N VAL A 98 0.64 -6.01 10.01
CA VAL A 98 1.48 -5.73 11.18
C VAL A 98 2.35 -6.94 11.52
N GLU A 99 1.79 -8.15 11.56
CA GLU A 99 2.54 -9.40 11.79
C GLU A 99 3.65 -9.61 10.76
N ARG A 100 3.38 -9.29 9.48
CA ARG A 100 4.41 -9.32 8.43
C ARG A 100 5.51 -8.29 8.64
N LEU A 101 5.16 -7.10 9.14
CA LEU A 101 6.13 -6.05 9.46
C LEU A 101 6.96 -6.42 10.70
N LEU A 102 6.36 -7.00 11.74
CA LEU A 102 7.04 -7.55 12.92
C LEU A 102 8.03 -8.66 12.52
N THR A 103 7.57 -9.64 11.73
CA THR A 103 8.43 -10.69 11.18
C THR A 103 9.61 -10.10 10.38
N CYS A 104 9.37 -9.04 9.63
CA CYS A 104 10.41 -8.31 8.89
C CYS A 104 11.44 -7.67 9.82
N PHE A 105 11.01 -7.05 10.92
CA PHE A 105 11.90 -6.49 11.95
C PHE A 105 12.73 -7.59 12.62
N GLU A 106 12.10 -8.68 13.06
CA GLU A 106 12.77 -9.83 13.69
C GLU A 106 13.82 -10.47 12.77
N ALA A 107 13.46 -10.71 11.51
CA ALA A 107 14.40 -11.22 10.51
C ALA A 107 15.60 -10.28 10.36
N SER A 108 15.38 -8.97 10.41
CA SER A 108 16.45 -7.98 10.30
C SER A 108 17.43 -8.00 11.49
N LEU A 109 17.00 -8.44 12.68
CA LEU A 109 17.88 -8.54 13.86
C LEU A 109 19.00 -9.57 13.66
N LYS A 110 18.76 -10.59 12.84
CA LYS A 110 19.74 -11.62 12.48
C LYS A 110 20.68 -11.20 11.34
N GLU A 111 20.43 -10.07 10.70
CA GLU A 111 21.23 -9.55 9.60
C GLU A 111 22.34 -8.59 10.09
N ARG A 112 23.12 -8.08 9.14
CA ARG A 112 24.07 -6.98 9.33
C ARG A 112 23.43 -5.75 10.01
N LEU A 113 24.26 -4.96 10.71
CA LEU A 113 23.85 -3.80 11.53
C LEU A 113 22.95 -2.81 10.79
N LYS A 114 23.24 -2.57 9.51
CA LYS A 114 22.35 -1.85 8.59
C LYS A 114 21.74 -2.83 7.62
N SER A 115 20.41 -2.94 7.61
CA SER A 115 19.72 -3.66 6.55
C SER A 115 18.50 -2.91 6.01
N VAL A 116 18.11 -3.27 4.79
CA VAL A 116 16.94 -2.73 4.11
C VAL A 116 16.06 -3.89 3.72
N LYS A 117 14.80 -3.85 4.10
CA LYS A 117 13.82 -4.90 3.83
C LYS A 117 12.69 -4.33 3.00
N GLN A 118 12.18 -5.13 2.06
CA GLN A 118 11.02 -4.76 1.25
C GLN A 118 9.95 -5.84 1.38
N LEU A 119 8.70 -5.41 1.51
CA LEU A 119 7.55 -6.28 1.57
C LEU A 119 6.34 -5.58 0.93
N ASP A 120 5.44 -6.40 0.40
CA ASP A 120 4.15 -5.93 -0.09
C ASP A 120 3.33 -5.44 1.09
N PHE A 121 2.78 -4.23 0.96
CA PHE A 121 2.12 -3.53 2.05
C PHE A 121 1.15 -2.50 1.48
N PRO A 122 -0.16 -2.62 1.74
CA PRO A 122 -1.15 -1.69 1.23
C PRO A 122 -0.95 -0.29 1.81
N VAL A 123 -1.10 0.73 0.95
CA VAL A 123 -0.99 2.14 1.28
C VAL A 123 -2.06 2.56 2.28
N ALA A 124 -3.27 2.00 2.20
CA ALA A 124 -4.34 2.22 3.17
C ALA A 124 -3.93 1.75 4.58
N ILE A 125 -3.29 0.58 4.69
CA ILE A 125 -2.78 0.07 5.98
C ILE A 125 -1.60 0.92 6.46
N PHE A 126 -0.70 1.30 5.56
CA PHE A 126 0.44 2.16 5.91
C PHE A 126 -0.03 3.51 6.46
N ARG A 127 -0.98 4.14 5.77
CA ARG A 127 -1.59 5.41 6.19
C ARG A 127 -2.38 5.25 7.49
N TYR A 128 -3.14 4.17 7.66
CA TYR A 128 -3.83 3.88 8.92
C TYR A 128 -2.86 3.81 10.11
N LEU A 129 -1.71 3.14 9.94
CA LEU A 129 -0.73 2.95 11.01
C LEU A 129 0.08 4.21 11.31
N PHE A 130 0.46 4.98 10.28
CA PHE A 130 1.52 5.99 10.40
C PHE A 130 1.14 7.40 9.91
N ASN A 131 -0.09 7.63 9.43
CA ASN A 131 -0.49 9.00 9.09
C ASN A 131 -0.53 9.87 10.35
N GLY A 132 0.03 11.08 10.26
CA GLY A 132 0.22 11.97 11.43
C GLY A 132 1.26 11.48 12.45
N ARG A 133 2.03 10.43 12.16
CA ARG A 133 3.12 9.92 13.00
C ARG A 133 4.48 10.04 12.29
N GLY A 134 5.53 10.26 13.08
CA GLY A 134 6.89 10.51 12.59
C GLY A 134 7.04 11.77 11.74
N GLU A 135 8.23 11.93 11.17
CA GLU A 135 8.56 13.04 10.26
C GLU A 135 8.40 12.61 8.80
N ASP A 136 7.70 13.42 8.01
CA ASP A 136 7.56 13.21 6.56
C ASP A 136 8.81 13.66 5.81
N LEU A 137 9.35 12.75 5.00
CA LEU A 137 10.50 12.95 4.15
C LEU A 137 10.10 12.85 2.67
N ALA A 138 11.06 13.16 1.79
CA ALA A 138 10.84 13.07 0.35
C ALA A 138 10.41 11.67 -0.12
N ARG A 139 9.66 11.64 -1.23
CA ARG A 139 9.27 10.42 -1.97
C ARG A 139 8.45 9.41 -1.14
N GLY A 140 7.61 9.89 -0.24
CA GLY A 140 6.72 9.05 0.59
C GLY A 140 7.47 8.27 1.67
N SER A 141 8.61 8.81 2.12
CA SER A 141 9.38 8.22 3.21
C SER A 141 9.00 8.88 4.54
N LYS A 142 8.97 8.11 5.61
CA LYS A 142 8.76 8.59 6.99
C LYS A 142 9.94 8.20 7.86
N LEU A 143 10.33 9.10 8.75
CA LEU A 143 11.29 8.85 9.83
C LEU A 143 10.48 8.61 11.12
N LEU A 144 10.50 7.38 11.63
CA LEU A 144 9.64 6.95 12.73
C LEU A 144 10.47 6.67 13.98
N GLN A 145 10.12 7.33 15.07
CA GLN A 145 10.60 7.06 16.41
C GLN A 145 9.87 5.86 17.02
N LYS A 146 10.42 5.29 18.09
CA LYS A 146 9.81 4.14 18.78
C LYS A 146 8.37 4.41 19.23
N HIS A 147 8.08 5.63 19.68
CA HIS A 147 6.75 6.03 20.15
C HIS A 147 5.71 6.19 19.02
N ASP A 148 6.15 6.24 17.76
CA ASP A 148 5.23 6.31 16.63
C ASP A 148 4.54 4.96 16.34
N PHE A 149 5.11 3.86 16.87
CA PHE A 149 4.56 2.52 16.76
C PHE A 149 3.54 2.27 17.87
N ASP A 150 2.26 2.17 17.49
CA ASP A 150 1.16 2.01 18.44
C ASP A 150 1.29 0.73 19.29
N PRO A 151 1.27 0.81 20.63
CA PRO A 151 1.32 -0.37 21.49
C PRO A 151 0.19 -1.38 21.28
N GLN A 152 -0.95 -0.97 20.69
CA GLN A 152 -2.01 -1.89 20.30
C GLN A 152 -1.53 -2.90 19.23
N TRP A 153 -0.66 -2.47 18.33
CA TRP A 153 -0.19 -3.25 17.18
C TRP A 153 1.24 -3.77 17.37
N PHE A 154 2.06 -3.07 18.15
CA PHE A 154 3.47 -3.37 18.32
C PHE A 154 3.76 -3.76 19.78
N PRO A 155 3.90 -5.07 20.07
CA PRO A 155 4.06 -5.57 21.43
C PRO A 155 5.30 -5.03 22.14
N LYS A 156 5.32 -5.05 23.47
CA LYS A 156 6.50 -4.66 24.25
C LYS A 156 7.74 -5.43 23.76
N ASN A 157 8.86 -4.73 23.64
CA ASN A 157 10.17 -5.26 23.22
C ASN A 157 10.25 -5.80 21.79
N TRP A 158 9.28 -5.55 20.90
CA TRP A 158 9.34 -5.99 19.48
C TRP A 158 10.63 -5.59 18.73
N HIS A 159 11.27 -4.50 19.16
CA HIS A 159 12.47 -3.90 18.58
C HIS A 159 13.79 -4.50 19.09
N SER A 160 13.74 -5.52 19.96
CA SER A 160 14.88 -5.99 20.74
C SER A 160 14.79 -7.51 20.98
N SER A 161 15.86 -8.25 20.68
CA SER A 161 15.87 -9.70 20.94
C SER A 161 17.27 -10.29 21.09
N LEU A 162 17.35 -11.44 21.77
CA LEU A 162 18.52 -12.31 21.75
C LEU A 162 18.54 -13.07 20.42
N ILE A 163 19.61 -12.91 19.64
CA ILE A 163 19.70 -13.53 18.31
C ILE A 163 20.38 -14.91 18.33
N ASN A 164 20.94 -15.31 19.47
CA ASN A 164 21.55 -16.61 19.65
C ASN A 164 21.49 -17.05 21.13
N LYS A 165 21.74 -18.35 21.36
CA LYS A 165 21.79 -18.93 22.72
C LYS A 165 23.00 -18.46 23.56
N ARG A 166 23.97 -17.78 22.94
CA ARG A 166 25.16 -17.23 23.61
C ARG A 166 24.89 -15.86 24.25
N GLY A 167 23.68 -15.32 24.15
CA GLY A 167 23.30 -14.07 24.79
C GLY A 167 23.56 -12.80 23.98
N THR A 168 23.93 -12.90 22.68
CA THR A 168 24.06 -11.70 21.85
C THR A 168 22.70 -11.06 21.64
N ARG A 169 22.55 -9.82 22.12
CA ARG A 169 21.36 -9.01 21.94
C ARG A 169 21.51 -8.07 20.74
N ARG A 170 20.41 -7.91 20.00
CA ARG A 170 20.26 -6.94 18.92
C ARG A 170 19.08 -6.03 19.22
N ASP A 171 19.33 -4.73 19.12
CA ASP A 171 18.35 -3.69 19.34
C ASP A 171 18.24 -2.83 18.08
N ILE A 172 17.02 -2.56 17.62
CA ILE A 172 16.77 -1.58 16.56
C ILE A 172 17.06 -0.19 17.10
N VAL A 173 17.89 0.54 16.36
CA VAL A 173 18.20 1.95 16.60
C VAL A 173 17.13 2.79 15.94
N PHE A 174 16.52 3.69 16.71
CA PHE A 174 15.55 4.66 16.23
C PHE A 174 16.23 6.01 15.95
N PRO A 175 15.73 6.77 14.95
CA PRO A 175 14.55 6.47 14.15
C PRO A 175 14.77 5.42 13.03
N VAL A 176 13.69 4.73 12.67
CA VAL A 176 13.62 3.83 11.50
C VAL A 176 13.07 4.61 10.31
N THR A 177 13.62 4.40 9.12
CA THR A 177 13.05 4.99 7.90
C THR A 177 12.15 3.98 7.19
N ILE A 178 10.89 4.32 6.95
CA ILE A 178 9.96 3.51 6.14
C ILE A 178 9.49 4.31 4.93
N ARG A 179 9.67 3.77 3.73
CA ARG A 179 9.19 4.37 2.48
C ARG A 179 8.06 3.54 1.90
N CYS A 180 6.89 4.14 1.71
CA CYS A 180 5.78 3.53 0.97
C CYS A 180 5.88 3.92 -0.51
N PHE A 181 5.80 2.95 -1.42
CA PHE A 181 5.96 3.17 -2.85
C PHE A 181 5.28 2.10 -3.70
N LEU A 182 5.09 2.41 -4.99
CA LEU A 182 4.61 1.46 -5.99
C LEU A 182 5.79 0.88 -6.77
N SER A 183 5.80 -0.42 -6.96
CA SER A 183 6.75 -1.13 -7.83
C SER A 183 6.02 -1.81 -8.98
N LYS A 184 6.67 -1.91 -10.14
CA LYS A 184 6.13 -2.69 -11.26
C LYS A 184 6.35 -4.18 -11.00
N SER A 185 5.36 -5.00 -11.35
CA SER A 185 5.51 -6.46 -11.39
C SER A 185 6.64 -6.87 -12.35
N PRO A 186 7.18 -8.10 -12.28
CA PRO A 186 8.16 -8.57 -13.25
C PRO A 186 7.72 -8.34 -14.71
N LYS A 187 8.69 -8.03 -15.58
CA LYS A 187 8.43 -7.88 -17.02
C LYS A 187 8.18 -9.27 -17.61
N LEU A 188 7.06 -9.41 -18.31
CA LEU A 188 6.64 -10.65 -18.97
C LEU A 188 6.19 -10.31 -20.39
N PHE A 189 6.02 -11.34 -21.22
CA PHE A 189 5.64 -11.21 -22.62
C PHE A 189 4.40 -12.05 -22.92
N GLN A 190 3.69 -11.72 -23.98
CA GLN A 190 2.56 -12.49 -24.50
C GLN A 190 2.59 -12.52 -26.03
N THR A 191 1.92 -13.49 -26.63
CA THR A 191 1.79 -13.60 -28.08
C THR A 191 0.49 -12.93 -28.51
N SER A 192 0.58 -11.98 -29.44
CA SER A 192 -0.56 -11.33 -30.07
C SER A 192 -1.28 -12.29 -31.03
N ASN A 193 -2.48 -11.89 -31.48
CA ASN A 193 -3.27 -12.68 -32.44
C ASN A 193 -2.55 -12.89 -33.79
N SER A 194 -1.59 -12.04 -34.16
CA SER A 194 -0.75 -12.18 -35.35
C SER A 194 0.47 -13.09 -35.16
N GLY A 195 0.67 -13.64 -33.96
CA GLY A 195 1.84 -14.45 -33.63
C GLY A 195 3.08 -13.64 -33.18
N GLU A 196 2.99 -12.32 -33.15
CA GLU A 196 4.09 -11.46 -32.69
C GLU A 196 4.19 -11.44 -31.15
N VAL A 197 5.41 -11.41 -30.63
CA VAL A 197 5.66 -11.30 -29.18
C VAL A 197 5.59 -9.84 -28.76
N GLU A 198 4.71 -9.54 -27.80
CA GLU A 198 4.54 -8.20 -27.23
C GLU A 198 4.76 -8.17 -25.72
N ASP A 199 5.10 -6.99 -25.20
CA ASP A 199 5.26 -6.76 -23.77
C ASP A 199 3.91 -6.90 -23.04
N LYS A 200 3.87 -7.73 -22.01
CA LYS A 200 2.70 -7.80 -21.13
C LYS A 200 2.70 -6.60 -20.19
N LYS A 201 1.56 -5.91 -20.12
CA LYS A 201 1.37 -4.74 -19.25
C LYS A 201 1.65 -5.11 -17.77
N GLN A 202 2.55 -4.36 -17.13
CA GLN A 202 2.99 -4.65 -15.76
C GLN A 202 2.00 -4.11 -14.73
N ARG A 203 1.66 -4.92 -13.73
CA ARG A 203 0.87 -4.51 -12.57
C ARG A 203 1.67 -3.55 -11.71
N LEU A 204 0.97 -2.68 -11.00
CA LEU A 204 1.55 -1.90 -9.90
C LEU A 204 1.28 -2.64 -8.58
N THR A 205 2.35 -2.87 -7.82
CA THR A 205 2.33 -3.52 -6.51
C THR A 205 2.70 -2.50 -5.44
N GLN A 206 1.88 -2.39 -4.40
CA GLN A 206 2.10 -1.52 -3.26
C GLN A 206 3.09 -2.15 -2.28
N ARG A 207 4.14 -1.43 -1.91
CA ARG A 207 5.25 -1.94 -1.11
C ARG A 207 5.75 -0.90 -0.11
N ILE A 208 6.34 -1.40 0.97
CA ILE A 208 7.20 -0.58 1.83
C ILE A 208 8.66 -1.04 1.74
N SER A 209 9.57 -0.09 1.92
CA SER A 209 10.98 -0.33 2.17
C SER A 209 11.31 0.16 3.58
N VAL A 210 11.81 -0.72 4.43
CA VAL A 210 12.17 -0.44 5.82
C VAL A 210 13.69 -0.44 5.93
N THR A 211 14.29 0.72 6.25
CA THR A 211 15.72 0.85 6.52
C THR A 211 15.94 0.79 8.02
N ILE A 212 16.69 -0.22 8.47
CA ILE A 212 16.83 -0.59 9.89
C ILE A 212 18.30 -0.55 10.25
N PHE A 213 18.63 0.25 11.26
CA PHE A 213 19.92 0.25 11.94
C PHE A 213 19.77 -0.51 13.26
N LYS A 214 20.84 -1.20 13.68
CA LYS A 214 20.87 -2.01 14.90
C LYS A 214 22.18 -1.84 15.63
N ASP A 215 22.11 -1.96 16.94
CA ASP A 215 23.27 -2.07 17.83
C ASP A 215 23.43 -3.51 18.35
N THR A 216 24.64 -3.83 18.83
CA THR A 216 24.93 -5.11 19.49
C THR A 216 25.19 -4.84 20.96
N VAL A 217 24.51 -5.58 21.83
CA VAL A 217 24.88 -5.65 23.25
C VAL A 217 25.27 -7.10 23.54
N ASN A 218 26.50 -7.29 24.00
CA ASN A 218 26.98 -8.59 24.45
C ASN A 218 26.82 -8.64 25.97
N PHE A 219 26.15 -9.69 26.46
CA PHE A 219 26.05 -10.01 27.89
C PHE A 219 27.01 -11.15 28.22
#